data_AF-B7G7K2-F1
#
_entry.id   AF-B7G7K2-F1
#
_cell.length_a   1.000
_cell.length_b   1.000
_cell.length_c   1.000
_cell.angle_alpha   90.00
_cell.angle_beta   90.00
_cell.angle_gamma   90.00
#
_symmetry.space_group_name_H-M   'P 1'
#
loop_
_entity.id
_entity.type
_entity.pdbx_description
1 polymer ?
#
loop_
_entity_poly.entity_id
_entity_poly.type
_entity_poly.pdbx_seq_one_letter_code
_entity_poly.pdbx_strand_id
1 'polypeptide(L)'
;IAVAGGPGSGKSTLAELVRDKLNASNESADHEISVVLPMDGYHYPKAELKRMGEANDEYTYEMMMLRRGAPFTYDHERLIADLKTAKASGEGSFPTYSREISDPVSGGVQLMKSHQIVLCEGLYLLAQDDPNWEALGEIWDDRWYLNTPENIVKARLVKRHLQNWNSVKVRNW
;
A
#
# COMPACT_ATOMS: atom_id res chain seq x y z
N ILE A 1 7.27 -3.46 10.80
CA ILE A 1 6.33 -2.50 11.43
C ILE A 1 5.20 -2.22 10.45
N ALA A 2 3.93 -2.37 10.86
CA ALA A 2 2.78 -1.96 10.04
C ALA A 2 2.38 -0.51 10.34
N VAL A 3 2.16 0.28 9.30
CA VAL A 3 1.71 1.68 9.36
C VAL A 3 0.38 1.80 8.61
N ALA A 4 -0.72 1.70 9.33
CA ALA A 4 -2.06 1.72 8.77
C ALA A 4 -2.79 3.04 9.02
N GLY A 5 -3.79 3.31 8.19
CA GLY A 5 -4.69 4.45 8.35
C GLY A 5 -5.49 4.71 7.10
N GLY A 6 -6.62 5.40 7.23
CA GLY A 6 -7.49 5.72 6.11
C GLY A 6 -6.81 6.57 5.03
N PRO A 7 -7.38 6.65 3.80
CA PRO A 7 -6.86 7.52 2.75
C PRO A 7 -6.75 8.97 3.25
N GLY A 8 -5.62 9.63 3.01
CA GLY A 8 -5.40 11.02 3.45
C GLY A 8 -4.98 11.19 4.92
N SER A 9 -4.81 10.10 5.66
CA SER A 9 -4.26 10.10 7.04
C SER A 9 -2.82 10.64 7.11
N GLY A 10 -2.03 10.43 6.05
CA GLY A 10 -0.60 10.79 6.02
C GLY A 10 0.35 9.63 6.31
N LYS A 11 -0.14 8.38 6.27
CA LYS A 11 0.66 7.17 6.56
C LYS A 11 1.92 7.04 5.70
N SER A 12 1.84 7.29 4.39
CA SER A 12 3.01 7.24 3.49
C SER A 12 4.03 8.31 3.88
N THR A 13 3.59 9.54 4.16
CA THR A 13 4.47 10.62 4.62
C THR A 13 5.14 10.29 5.96
N LEU A 14 4.41 9.71 6.92
CA LEU A 14 5.02 9.28 8.19
C LEU A 14 6.07 8.19 7.96
N ALA A 15 5.73 7.15 7.17
CA ALA A 15 6.63 6.03 6.91
C ALA A 15 7.93 6.50 6.23
N GLU A 16 7.83 7.37 5.21
CA GLU A 16 8.99 7.98 4.55
C GLU A 16 9.83 8.81 5.52
N LEU A 17 9.21 9.68 6.32
CA LEU A 17 9.94 10.52 7.29
C LEU A 17 10.67 9.69 8.36
N VAL A 18 10.06 8.59 8.81
CA VAL A 18 10.69 7.69 9.79
C VAL A 18 11.84 6.93 9.16
N ARG A 19 11.65 6.37 7.95
CA ARG A 19 12.73 5.74 7.17
C ARG A 19 13.91 6.69 7.02
N ASP A 20 13.67 7.91 6.56
CA ASP A 20 14.71 8.89 6.29
C ASP A 20 15.49 9.26 7.56
N LYS A 21 14.79 9.43 8.69
CA LYS A 21 15.44 9.69 9.98
C LYS A 21 16.28 8.51 10.47
N LEU A 22 15.79 7.28 10.30
CA LEU A 22 16.54 6.08 10.67
C LEU A 22 17.81 5.94 9.83
N ASN A 23 17.69 6.08 8.51
CA ASN A 23 18.83 6.01 7.60
C ASN A 23 19.84 7.14 7.86
N ALA A 24 19.38 8.36 8.13
CA ALA A 24 20.26 9.48 8.47
C ALA A 24 20.99 9.32 9.81
N SER A 25 20.35 8.67 10.80
CA SER A 25 20.97 8.45 12.12
C SER A 25 22.08 7.40 12.13
N ASN A 26 22.23 6.65 11.04
CA ASN A 26 23.23 5.59 10.90
C ASN A 26 24.38 6.01 9.98
N GLU A 27 25.05 7.11 10.33
CA GLU A 27 26.16 7.70 9.55
C GLU A 27 27.34 6.72 9.31
N SER A 28 27.45 5.68 10.12
CA SER A 28 28.52 4.67 10.05
C SER A 28 28.26 3.53 9.07
N ALA A 29 27.06 3.43 8.47
CA ALA A 29 26.73 2.35 7.56
C ALA A 29 26.79 2.80 6.09
N ASP A 30 27.49 2.04 5.25
CA ASP A 30 27.53 2.24 3.79
C ASP A 30 26.20 1.86 3.09
N HIS A 31 25.12 1.63 3.85
CA HIS A 31 23.85 1.12 3.35
C HIS A 31 22.66 1.61 4.17
N GLU A 32 21.49 1.67 3.53
CA GLU A 32 20.23 1.95 4.21
C GLU A 32 19.85 0.81 5.17
N ILE A 33 19.39 1.18 6.37
CA ILE A 33 18.91 0.24 7.38
C ILE A 33 17.39 0.15 7.44
N SER A 34 16.69 1.09 6.81
CA SER A 34 15.24 1.14 6.75
C SER A 34 14.72 1.31 5.34
N VAL A 35 13.60 0.64 5.06
CA VAL A 35 12.88 0.68 3.78
C VAL A 35 11.38 0.73 4.01
N VAL A 36 10.66 1.35 3.07
CA VAL A 36 9.19 1.41 3.08
C VAL A 36 8.64 0.49 1.99
N LEU A 37 7.73 -0.41 2.38
CA LEU A 37 6.99 -1.28 1.47
C LEU A 37 5.54 -0.78 1.34
N PRO A 38 5.15 -0.23 0.17
CA PRO A 38 3.79 0.25 -0.03
C PRO A 38 2.84 -0.89 -0.40
N MET A 39 1.76 -1.03 0.35
CA MET A 39 0.68 -1.98 0.06
C MET A 39 -0.01 -1.71 -1.29
N ASP A 40 0.00 -0.46 -1.77
CA ASP A 40 -0.69 -0.07 -3.01
C ASP A 40 -0.19 -0.84 -4.25
N GLY A 41 1.03 -1.40 -4.23
CA GLY A 41 1.54 -2.26 -5.29
C GLY A 41 0.78 -3.59 -5.44
N TYR A 42 -0.03 -3.96 -4.45
CA TYR A 42 -0.84 -5.18 -4.45
C TYR A 42 -2.28 -4.97 -4.91
N HIS A 43 -2.61 -3.83 -5.50
CA HIS A 43 -3.88 -3.78 -6.25
C HIS A 43 -3.86 -4.83 -7.36
N TYR A 44 -4.99 -5.48 -7.62
CA TYR A 44 -5.11 -6.27 -8.85
C TYR A 44 -4.89 -5.37 -10.07
N PRO A 45 -4.08 -5.79 -11.06
CA PRO A 45 -3.97 -5.06 -12.33
C PRO A 45 -5.35 -4.83 -12.95
N LYS A 46 -5.56 -3.71 -13.66
CA LYS A 46 -6.85 -3.45 -14.36
C LYS A 46 -7.27 -4.61 -15.26
N ALA A 47 -6.30 -5.23 -15.94
CA ALA A 47 -6.54 -6.40 -16.77
C ALA A 47 -7.05 -7.61 -15.98
N GLU A 48 -6.57 -7.79 -14.73
CA GLU A 48 -7.06 -8.85 -13.86
C GLU A 48 -8.46 -8.55 -13.34
N LEU A 49 -8.73 -7.31 -12.89
CA LEU A 49 -10.09 -6.92 -12.52
C LEU A 49 -11.08 -7.11 -13.68
N LYS A 50 -10.65 -6.85 -14.91
CA LYS A 50 -11.49 -7.09 -16.09
C LYS A 50 -11.80 -8.58 -16.24
N ARG A 51 -10.80 -9.45 -16.15
CA ARG A 51 -10.99 -10.91 -16.18
C ARG A 51 -11.90 -11.40 -15.06
N MET A 52 -11.68 -10.92 -13.83
CA MET A 52 -12.52 -11.25 -12.67
C MET A 52 -13.98 -10.86 -12.91
N GLY A 53 -14.23 -9.67 -13.46
CA GLY A 53 -15.59 -9.21 -13.75
C GLY A 53 -16.26 -9.90 -14.95
N GLU A 54 -15.47 -10.50 -15.85
CA GLU A 54 -15.97 -11.35 -16.94
C GLU A 54 -16.24 -12.79 -16.48
N ALA A 55 -15.57 -13.25 -15.42
CA ALA A 55 -15.62 -14.62 -14.93
C ALA A 55 -16.53 -14.82 -13.70
N ASN A 56 -16.84 -13.76 -12.96
CA ASN A 56 -17.55 -13.81 -11.67
C ASN A 56 -18.83 -12.96 -11.70
N ASP A 57 -19.87 -13.41 -10.98
CA ASP A 57 -21.16 -12.74 -10.86
C ASP A 57 -21.24 -11.79 -9.63
N GLU A 58 -20.25 -11.78 -8.74
CA GLU A 58 -20.31 -10.97 -7.51
C GLU A 58 -20.08 -9.46 -7.77
N TYR A 59 -19.07 -9.12 -8.57
CA TYR A 59 -18.75 -7.73 -8.92
C TYR A 59 -18.37 -7.61 -10.40
N THR A 60 -19.01 -6.69 -11.12
CA THR A 60 -18.58 -6.35 -12.48
C THR A 60 -17.28 -5.56 -12.47
N TYR A 61 -16.58 -5.52 -13.61
CA TYR A 61 -15.38 -4.68 -13.77
C TYR A 61 -15.64 -3.22 -13.40
N GLU A 62 -16.77 -2.64 -13.84
CA GLU A 62 -17.16 -1.26 -13.55
C GLU A 62 -17.35 -1.04 -12.05
N MET A 63 -18.00 -1.97 -11.35
CA MET A 63 -18.19 -1.89 -9.89
C MET A 63 -16.85 -1.93 -9.15
N MET A 64 -15.93 -2.81 -9.55
CA MET A 64 -14.60 -2.90 -8.94
C MET A 64 -13.78 -1.65 -9.22
N MET A 65 -13.89 -1.06 -10.42
CA MET A 65 -13.22 0.19 -10.75
C MET A 65 -13.77 1.39 -9.96
N LEU A 66 -15.08 1.46 -9.73
CA LEU A 66 -15.70 2.48 -8.87
C LEU A 66 -15.27 2.35 -7.40
N ARG A 67 -14.97 1.13 -6.96
CA ARG A 67 -14.52 0.80 -5.61
C ARG A 67 -13.02 0.54 -5.52
N ARG A 68 -12.23 1.00 -6.49
CA ARG A 68 -10.77 0.81 -6.49
C ARG A 68 -10.17 1.31 -5.18
N GLY A 69 -9.50 0.43 -4.44
CA GLY A 69 -9.02 0.69 -3.09
C GLY A 69 -9.87 0.04 -1.98
N ALA A 70 -10.98 -0.62 -2.31
CA ALA A 70 -11.71 -1.51 -1.41
C ALA A 70 -10.92 -2.82 -1.17
N PRO A 71 -11.16 -3.55 -0.06
CA PRO A 71 -10.37 -4.73 0.32
C PRO A 71 -10.27 -5.77 -0.82
N PHE A 72 -11.40 -6.10 -1.45
CA PHE A 72 -11.47 -7.11 -2.52
C PHE A 72 -10.81 -6.67 -3.85
N THR A 73 -10.30 -5.43 -3.95
CA THR A 73 -9.56 -4.96 -5.14
C THR A 73 -8.05 -5.13 -5.03
N TYR A 74 -7.59 -5.76 -3.94
CA TYR A 74 -6.20 -6.10 -3.69
C TYR A 74 -5.97 -7.61 -3.70
N ASP A 75 -4.81 -7.99 -4.21
CA ASP A 75 -4.22 -9.33 -4.12
C ASP A 75 -3.62 -9.54 -2.72
N HIS A 76 -4.50 -9.75 -1.75
CA HIS A 76 -4.13 -9.94 -0.35
C HIS A 76 -3.33 -11.23 -0.14
N GLU A 77 -3.66 -12.30 -0.86
CA GLU A 77 -2.95 -13.58 -0.80
C GLU A 77 -1.47 -13.39 -1.16
N ARG A 78 -1.20 -12.71 -2.27
CA ARG A 78 0.17 -12.40 -2.69
C ARG A 78 0.88 -11.49 -1.70
N LEU A 79 0.22 -10.45 -1.19
CA LEU A 79 0.81 -9.56 -0.17
C LEU A 79 1.26 -10.36 1.07
N ILE A 80 0.37 -11.22 1.59
CA ILE A 80 0.66 -12.04 2.77
C ILE A 80 1.82 -12.99 2.47
N ALA A 81 1.82 -13.66 1.32
CA ALA A 81 2.87 -14.60 0.92
C ALA A 81 4.23 -13.91 0.78
N ASP A 82 4.29 -12.76 0.10
CA ASP A 82 5.52 -12.01 -0.11
C ASP A 82 6.09 -11.49 1.22
N LEU A 83 5.24 -10.97 2.11
CA LEU A 83 5.67 -10.49 3.44
C LEU A 83 6.12 -11.63 4.36
N LYS A 84 5.43 -12.77 4.38
CA LYS A 84 5.86 -13.96 5.14
C LYS A 84 7.22 -14.47 4.64
N THR A 85 7.40 -14.54 3.33
CA THR A 85 8.67 -14.95 2.70
C THR A 85 9.79 -13.97 3.08
N ALA A 86 9.55 -12.67 2.95
CA ALA A 86 10.54 -11.65 3.29
C ALA A 86 10.91 -11.63 4.77
N LYS A 87 9.95 -11.88 5.68
CA LYS A 87 10.26 -12.01 7.12
C LYS A 87 11.18 -13.20 7.40
N ALA A 88 11.06 -14.27 6.64
CA ALA A 88 11.91 -15.46 6.78
C ALA A 88 13.28 -15.31 6.09
N SER A 89 13.35 -14.69 4.91
CA SER A 89 14.57 -14.60 4.10
C SER A 89 15.42 -13.36 4.39
N GLY A 90 14.80 -12.28 4.88
CA GLY A 90 15.41 -10.95 5.02
C GLY A 90 15.57 -10.18 3.70
N GLU A 91 15.00 -10.66 2.60
CA GLU A 91 15.11 -10.04 1.28
C GLU A 91 13.90 -10.34 0.38
N GLY A 92 13.66 -9.50 -0.62
CA GLY A 92 12.53 -9.69 -1.53
C GLY A 92 12.32 -8.50 -2.48
N SER A 93 11.56 -8.73 -3.54
CA SER A 93 11.21 -7.70 -4.52
C SER A 93 9.70 -7.45 -4.49
N PHE A 94 9.32 -6.22 -4.21
CA PHE A 94 7.93 -5.84 -3.92
C PHE A 94 7.38 -4.92 -5.02
N PRO A 95 6.11 -5.07 -5.40
CA PRO A 95 5.48 -4.18 -6.36
C PRO A 95 5.24 -2.78 -5.77
N THR A 96 5.14 -1.78 -6.64
CA THR A 96 4.68 -0.43 -6.31
C THR A 96 3.44 -0.08 -7.13
N TYR A 97 2.85 1.08 -6.89
CA TYR A 97 1.72 1.57 -7.68
C TYR A 97 2.10 2.84 -8.43
N SER A 98 2.00 2.79 -9.75
CA SER A 98 2.22 3.99 -10.57
C SER A 98 0.92 4.78 -10.67
N ARG A 99 0.94 6.01 -10.17
CA ARG A 99 -0.21 6.93 -10.29
C ARG A 99 -0.43 7.42 -11.72
N GLU A 100 0.62 7.43 -12.54
CA GLU A 100 0.56 7.88 -13.94
C GLU A 100 -0.31 6.94 -14.77
N ILE A 101 -0.02 5.63 -14.73
CA ILE A 101 -0.82 4.61 -15.43
C ILE A 101 -2.00 4.10 -14.59
N SER A 102 -2.02 4.45 -13.29
CA SER A 102 -2.99 3.98 -12.30
C SER A 102 -3.09 2.46 -12.24
N ASP A 103 -1.95 1.77 -12.18
CA ASP A 103 -1.83 0.31 -12.09
C ASP A 103 -0.55 -0.10 -11.32
N PRO A 104 -0.46 -1.34 -10.78
CA PRO A 104 0.73 -1.79 -10.08
C PRO A 104 1.89 -2.03 -11.05
N VAL A 105 3.11 -1.86 -10.55
CA VAL A 105 4.37 -2.09 -11.26
C VAL A 105 5.18 -3.11 -10.47
N SER A 106 5.61 -4.19 -11.12
CA SER A 106 6.43 -5.23 -10.50
C SER A 106 7.83 -4.72 -10.14
N GLY A 107 8.38 -5.21 -9.03
CA GLY A 107 9.78 -4.97 -8.64
C GLY A 107 10.13 -3.51 -8.35
N GLY A 108 9.17 -2.77 -7.78
CA GLY A 108 9.34 -1.34 -7.50
C GLY A 108 10.07 -1.01 -6.20
N VAL A 109 10.14 -1.94 -5.23
CA VAL A 109 10.97 -1.79 -4.02
C VAL A 109 11.78 -3.06 -3.77
N GLN A 110 13.07 -2.89 -3.49
CA GLN A 110 13.95 -3.98 -3.14
C GLN A 110 14.21 -4.01 -1.63
N LEU A 111 13.83 -5.12 -0.98
CA LEU A 111 14.26 -5.45 0.36
C LEU A 111 15.57 -6.23 0.29
N MET A 112 16.58 -5.71 0.97
CA MET A 112 17.91 -6.31 1.15
C MET A 112 18.12 -6.72 2.61
N LYS A 113 18.96 -7.73 2.85
CA LYS A 113 19.34 -8.22 4.19
C LYS A 113 19.97 -7.15 5.11
N SER A 114 20.42 -6.05 4.53
CA SER A 114 20.94 -4.90 5.26
C SER A 114 19.85 -4.09 5.97
N HIS A 115 18.60 -4.16 5.50
CA HIS A 115 17.50 -3.45 6.14
C HIS A 115 17.09 -4.18 7.42
N GLN A 116 17.22 -3.47 8.54
CA GLN A 116 16.86 -3.94 9.86
C GLN A 116 15.43 -3.51 10.22
N ILE A 117 14.95 -2.39 9.66
CA ILE A 117 13.63 -1.83 9.96
C ILE A 117 12.80 -1.69 8.68
N VAL A 118 11.81 -2.56 8.53
CA VAL A 118 10.86 -2.52 7.41
C VAL A 118 9.55 -1.88 7.84
N LEU A 119 9.17 -0.79 7.17
CA LEU A 119 7.91 -0.08 7.36
C LEU A 119 6.95 -0.48 6.24
N CYS A 120 5.93 -1.27 6.54
CA CYS A 120 4.87 -1.58 5.58
C CYS A 120 3.74 -0.57 5.77
N GLU A 121 3.35 0.15 4.73
CA GLU A 121 2.28 1.16 4.82
C GLU A 121 1.08 0.80 3.92
N GLY A 122 -0.15 0.91 4.44
CA GLY A 122 -1.32 0.42 3.74
C GLY A 122 -2.65 0.67 4.43
N LEU A 123 -3.77 0.41 3.73
CA LEU A 123 -5.12 0.61 4.30
C LEU A 123 -5.53 -0.53 5.24
N TYR A 124 -5.24 -1.78 4.83
CA TYR A 124 -5.79 -2.98 5.46
C TYR A 124 -4.75 -3.80 6.23
N LEU A 125 -3.55 -3.26 6.47
CA LEU A 125 -2.48 -4.00 7.16
C LEU A 125 -2.84 -4.43 8.60
N LEU A 126 -3.82 -3.78 9.21
CA LEU A 126 -4.33 -4.08 10.56
C LEU A 126 -5.78 -4.57 10.55
N ALA A 127 -6.34 -4.95 9.39
CA ALA A 127 -7.74 -5.35 9.24
C ALA A 127 -7.99 -6.82 9.66
N GLN A 128 -7.66 -7.16 10.91
CA GLN A 128 -7.70 -8.55 11.38
C GLN A 128 -9.10 -9.15 11.48
N ASP A 129 -10.14 -8.32 11.53
CA ASP A 129 -11.53 -8.77 11.54
C ASP A 129 -12.02 -9.27 10.16
N ASP A 130 -11.25 -9.03 9.09
CA ASP A 130 -11.52 -9.58 7.76
C ASP A 130 -10.70 -10.87 7.57
N PRO A 131 -11.33 -12.04 7.36
CA PRO A 131 -10.63 -13.31 7.20
C PRO A 131 -9.58 -13.33 6.08
N ASN A 132 -9.76 -12.49 5.06
CA ASN A 132 -8.79 -12.37 3.96
C ASN A 132 -7.49 -11.67 4.41
N TRP A 133 -7.54 -10.85 5.45
CA TRP A 133 -6.43 -10.02 5.92
C TRP A 133 -5.89 -10.43 7.30
N GLU A 134 -6.62 -11.28 8.02
CA GLU A 134 -6.30 -11.76 9.38
C GLU A 134 -4.84 -12.23 9.51
N ALA A 135 -4.36 -13.00 8.53
CA ALA A 135 -3.02 -13.58 8.54
C ALA A 135 -1.87 -12.54 8.55
N LEU A 136 -2.13 -11.27 8.21
CA LEU A 136 -1.14 -10.19 8.38
C LEU A 136 -0.82 -9.95 9.86
N GLY A 137 -1.75 -10.26 10.77
CA GLY A 137 -1.57 -10.08 12.21
C GLY A 137 -0.35 -10.80 12.78
N GLU A 138 0.08 -11.90 12.17
CA GLU A 138 1.22 -12.72 12.58
C GLU A 138 2.58 -12.14 12.14
N ILE A 139 2.58 -11.19 11.20
CA ILE A 139 3.80 -10.69 10.54
C ILE A 139 4.42 -9.53 11.34
N TRP A 140 3.62 -8.74 12.05
CA TRP A 140 4.07 -7.45 12.58
C TRP A 140 4.74 -7.53 13.94
N ASP A 141 5.96 -6.99 14.04
CA ASP A 141 6.65 -6.78 15.32
C ASP A 141 6.15 -5.53 16.05
N ASP A 142 5.64 -4.55 15.31
CA ASP A 142 4.97 -3.34 15.84
C ASP A 142 3.88 -2.86 14.86
N ARG A 143 2.85 -2.18 15.39
CA ARG A 143 1.61 -1.80 14.69
C ARG A 143 1.22 -0.37 15.01
N TRP A 144 1.23 0.50 13.99
CA TRP A 144 0.88 1.90 14.12
C TRP A 144 -0.38 2.20 13.32
N TYR A 145 -1.36 2.85 13.95
CA TYR A 145 -2.57 3.33 13.29
C TYR A 145 -2.63 4.85 13.37
N LEU A 146 -2.67 5.51 12.21
CA LEU A 146 -2.80 6.96 12.13
C LEU A 146 -4.27 7.36 12.21
N ASN A 147 -4.72 7.63 13.43
CA ASN A 147 -6.03 8.21 13.67
C ASN A 147 -6.01 9.72 13.36
N THR A 148 -6.50 10.10 12.17
CA THR A 148 -6.56 11.50 11.74
C THR A 148 -8.00 11.98 11.74
N PRO A 149 -8.30 13.17 12.32
CA PRO A 149 -9.64 13.74 12.29
C PRO A 149 -10.23 13.82 10.87
N GLU A 150 -11.50 13.46 10.75
CA GLU A 150 -12.19 13.32 9.46
C GLU A 150 -12.18 14.61 8.63
N ASN A 151 -12.34 15.77 9.28
CA ASN A 151 -12.28 17.08 8.62
C ASN A 151 -10.91 17.34 7.96
N ILE A 152 -9.81 16.93 8.62
CA ILE A 152 -8.46 17.04 8.08
C ILE A 152 -8.28 16.07 6.91
N VAL A 153 -8.74 14.82 7.06
CA VAL A 153 -8.70 13.81 5.99
C VAL A 153 -9.44 14.31 4.75
N LYS A 154 -10.68 14.78 4.91
CA LYS A 154 -11.50 15.34 3.82
C LYS A 154 -10.79 16.48 3.12
N ALA A 155 -10.28 17.46 3.87
CA ALA A 155 -9.57 18.60 3.29
C ALA A 155 -8.34 18.17 2.47
N ARG A 156 -7.56 17.21 2.98
CA ARG A 156 -6.39 16.65 2.26
C ARG A 156 -6.79 15.89 1.00
N LEU A 157 -7.86 15.08 1.07
CA LEU A 157 -8.36 14.33 -0.07
C LEU A 157 -8.89 15.25 -1.17
N VAL A 158 -9.66 16.28 -0.82
CA VAL A 158 -10.13 17.30 -1.77
C VAL A 158 -8.96 17.99 -2.44
N LYS A 159 -7.98 18.49 -1.66
CA LYS A 159 -6.78 19.13 -2.21
C LYS A 159 -6.03 18.23 -3.18
N ARG A 160 -5.78 16.97 -2.79
CA ARG A 160 -5.10 15.98 -3.63
C ARG A 160 -5.90 15.62 -4.88
N HIS A 161 -7.22 15.58 -4.78
CA HIS A 161 -8.09 15.30 -5.92
C HIS A 161 -8.02 16.43 -6.95
N LEU A 162 -8.08 17.68 -6.50
CA LEU A 162 -7.95 18.87 -7.34
C LEU A 162 -6.57 19.01 -7.99
N GLN A 163 -5.49 18.66 -7.27
CA GLN A 163 -4.13 18.63 -7.83
C GLN A 163 -3.98 17.63 -8.98
N ASN A 164 -4.72 16.52 -8.92
CA ASN A 164 -4.71 15.48 -9.96
C ASN A 164 -5.89 15.63 -10.92
N TRP A 165 -6.57 16.79 -10.93
CA TRP A 165 -7.68 17.06 -11.83
C TRP A 165 -7.13 17.40 -13.22
N ASN A 166 -7.63 16.72 -14.25
CA ASN A 166 -7.13 16.87 -15.61
C ASN A 166 -8.27 16.87 -16.63
N SER A 167 -7.98 17.25 -17.88
CA SER A 167 -8.97 17.35 -18.95
C SER A 167 -9.67 16.03 -19.29
N VAL A 168 -9.06 14.89 -18.99
CA VAL A 168 -9.68 13.57 -19.12
C VAL A 168 -10.77 13.40 -18.05
N LYS A 169 -10.46 13.73 -16.79
CA LYS A 169 -11.43 13.71 -15.69
C LYS A 169 -12.57 14.71 -15.91
N VAL A 170 -12.29 15.90 -16.43
CA VAL A 170 -13.32 16.91 -16.78
C VAL A 170 -14.35 16.35 -17.75
N ARG A 171 -13.93 15.58 -18.76
CA ARG A 171 -14.84 15.02 -19.77
C ARG A 171 -15.75 13.90 -19.26
N ASN A 172 -15.41 13.31 -18.12
CA ASN A 172 -16.15 12.19 -17.52
C ASN A 172 -17.12 12.63 -16.41
N TRP A 173 -17.24 13.94 -16.16
CA TRP A 173 -18.18 14.57 -15.23
C TRP A 173 -19.17 15.43 -15.98
#